data_AF-A0A381TGG7-F1
#
_entry.id   AF-A0A381TGG7-F1
#
_cell.length_a   1.000
_cell.length_b   1.000
_cell.length_c   1.000
_cell.angle_alpha   90.00
_cell.angle_beta   90.00
_cell.angle_gamma   90.00
#
_symmetry.space_group_name_H-M   'P 1'
#
loop_
_entity.id
_entity.type
_entity.pdbx_description
1 polymer ?
#
loop_
_entity_poly.entity_id
_entity_poly.type
_entity_poly.pdbx_seq_one_letter_code
_entity_poly.pdbx_strand_id
1 'polypeptide(L)'
;MAMENESEETSFEQLMDKLEECVSRLEKGGLSLILATEVYGEGMALAAEAGRRLSETELKITNIKAKYQEMMERSENAMKDEPEEDL
;
A
#
# COMPACT_ATOMS: atom_id res chain seq x y z
N MET A 1 -13.12 -9.85 -23.28
CA MET A 1 -11.93 -9.10 -22.81
C MET A 1 -11.35 -9.90 -21.67
N ALA A 2 -10.26 -10.60 -21.93
CA ALA A 2 -9.51 -11.29 -20.90
C ALA A 2 -8.64 -10.25 -20.18
N MET A 3 -8.80 -10.14 -18.86
CA MET A 3 -7.74 -9.64 -18.00
C MET A 3 -7.31 -10.85 -17.17
N GLU A 4 -6.18 -11.40 -17.59
CA GLU A 4 -5.56 -12.61 -17.09
C GLU A 4 -4.84 -12.34 -15.75
N ASN A 5 -5.06 -13.24 -14.78
CA ASN A 5 -4.25 -13.48 -13.58
C ASN A 5 -3.97 -12.28 -12.65
N GLU A 6 -4.97 -11.87 -11.87
CA GLU A 6 -4.70 -11.66 -10.45
C GLU A 6 -4.57 -13.06 -9.85
N SER A 7 -3.35 -13.57 -9.74
CA SER A 7 -3.06 -14.69 -8.84
C SER A 7 -3.75 -14.41 -7.51
N GLU A 8 -4.22 -15.45 -6.82
CA GLU A 8 -4.83 -15.39 -5.47
C GLU A 8 -3.88 -14.77 -4.42
N GLU A 9 -3.50 -13.50 -4.60
CA GLU A 9 -2.78 -12.74 -3.62
C GLU A 9 -3.77 -12.50 -2.49
N THR A 10 -3.39 -12.99 -1.30
CA THR A 10 -4.13 -12.71 -0.07
C THR A 10 -4.33 -11.19 0.02
N SER A 11 -5.55 -10.74 0.29
CA SER A 11 -5.86 -9.31 0.47
C SER A 11 -5.04 -8.71 1.62
N PHE A 12 -4.94 -7.38 1.68
CA PHE A 12 -4.21 -6.72 2.76
C PHE A 12 -4.82 -7.03 4.13
N GLU A 13 -6.15 -7.05 4.21
CA GLU A 13 -6.93 -7.36 5.40
C GLU A 13 -6.66 -8.79 5.87
N GLN A 14 -6.73 -9.77 4.97
CA GLN A 14 -6.41 -11.16 5.30
C GLN A 14 -4.94 -11.36 5.71
N LEU A 15 -4.02 -10.54 5.18
CA LEU A 15 -2.63 -10.57 5.59
C LEU A 15 -2.48 -10.05 7.03
N MET A 16 -3.18 -8.97 7.37
CA MET A 16 -3.20 -8.43 8.71
C MET A 16 -3.86 -9.38 9.71
N ASP A 17 -4.95 -10.04 9.34
CA ASP A 17 -5.61 -11.06 10.17
C ASP A 17 -4.62 -12.19 10.54
N LYS A 18 -3.84 -12.67 9.57
CA LYS A 18 -2.79 -13.69 9.81
C LYS A 18 -1.68 -13.19 10.72
N LEU A 19 -1.29 -11.92 10.59
CA LEU A 19 -0.28 -11.31 11.45
C LEU A 19 -0.78 -11.18 12.89
N GLU A 20 -2.04 -10.77 13.08
CA GLU A 20 -2.69 -10.71 14.38
C GLU A 20 -2.80 -12.09 15.03
N GLU A 21 -3.08 -13.13 14.25
CA GLU A 21 -3.06 -14.51 14.74
C GLU A 21 -1.66 -14.90 15.25
N CYS A 22 -0.60 -14.56 14.51
CA CYS A 22 0.78 -14.82 14.95
C CYS A 22 1.08 -14.12 16.28
N VAL A 23 0.72 -12.85 16.41
CA VAL A 23 0.89 -12.07 17.64
C VAL A 23 0.11 -12.70 18.79
N SER A 24 -1.17 -13.00 18.59
CA SER A 24 -2.04 -13.59 19.61
C SER A 24 -1.49 -14.93 20.11
N ARG A 25 -0.97 -15.77 19.21
CA ARG A 25 -0.34 -17.06 19.56
C ARG A 25 0.91 -16.87 20.40
N LEU A 26 1.74 -15.88 20.09
CA LEU A 26 2.96 -15.57 20.86
C LEU A 26 2.62 -14.98 22.23
N GLU A 27 1.67 -14.06 22.31
CA GLU A 27 1.24 -13.40 23.56
C GLU A 27 0.58 -14.36 24.53
N LYS A 28 -0.22 -15.30 24.02
CA LYS A 28 -0.84 -16.35 24.83
C LYS A 28 0.19 -17.23 25.54
N GLY A 29 1.40 -17.35 24.99
CA GLY A 29 2.44 -18.23 25.50
C GLY A 29 2.07 -19.72 25.40
N GLY A 30 2.80 -20.57 26.12
CA GLY A 30 2.58 -22.02 26.09
C GLY A 30 3.12 -22.72 24.83
N LEU A 31 3.81 -22.00 23.96
CA LEU A 31 4.55 -22.55 22.83
C LEU A 31 5.93 -23.05 23.29
N SER A 32 6.40 -24.13 22.67
CA SER A 32 7.81 -24.51 22.79
C SER A 32 8.68 -23.44 22.14
N LEU A 33 9.97 -23.38 22.51
CA LEU A 33 10.90 -22.41 21.93
C LEU A 33 10.98 -22.52 20.39
N ILE A 34 10.94 -23.75 19.86
CA ILE A 34 10.97 -24.00 18.41
C ILE A 34 9.71 -23.43 17.76
N LEU A 35 8.53 -23.77 18.28
CA LEU A 35 7.26 -23.26 17.73
C LEU A 35 7.14 -21.74 17.85
N ALA A 36 7.57 -21.16 18.96
CA ALA A 36 7.59 -19.70 19.13
C ALA A 36 8.50 -19.03 18.09
N THR A 37 9.64 -19.65 17.77
CA THR A 37 10.56 -19.15 16.74
C THR A 37 9.94 -19.24 15.34
N GLU A 38 9.22 -20.31 15.04
CA GLU A 38 8.51 -20.48 13.77
C GLU A 38 7.39 -19.43 13.60
N VAL A 39 6.52 -19.27 14.61
CA VAL A 39 5.44 -18.24 14.58
C VAL A 39 6.02 -16.84 14.47
N TYR A 40 7.13 -16.56 15.17
CA TYR A 40 7.82 -15.29 15.04
C TYR A 40 8.34 -15.05 13.61
N GLY A 41 8.96 -16.05 12.99
CA GLY A 41 9.45 -15.96 11.62
C GLY A 41 8.32 -15.71 10.62
N GLU A 42 7.20 -16.40 10.78
CA GLU A 42 5.99 -16.19 9.98
C GLU A 42 5.45 -14.76 10.15
N GLY A 43 5.30 -14.30 11.39
CA GLY A 43 4.86 -12.93 11.70
C GLY A 43 5.79 -11.87 11.09
N MET A 44 7.10 -12.09 11.11
CA MET A 44 8.07 -11.18 10.48
C MET A 44 7.91 -11.10 8.97
N ALA A 45 7.66 -12.24 8.30
CA ALA A 45 7.42 -12.28 6.86
C ALA A 45 6.13 -11.54 6.48
N LEU A 46 5.06 -11.76 7.26
CA LEU A 46 3.78 -11.06 7.08
C LEU A 46 3.94 -9.55 7.28
N ALA A 47 4.62 -9.12 8.35
CA ALA A 47 4.87 -7.69 8.62
C ALA A 47 5.71 -7.02 7.52
N ALA A 48 6.73 -7.71 7.00
CA ALA A 48 7.53 -7.19 5.90
C ALA A 48 6.70 -6.98 4.62
N GLU A 49 5.82 -7.93 4.31
CA GLU A 49 4.92 -7.84 3.16
C GLU A 49 3.86 -6.73 3.34
N ALA A 50 3.28 -6.58 4.54
CA ALA A 50 2.40 -5.46 4.85
C ALA A 50 3.09 -4.11 4.60
N GLY A 51 4.32 -3.97 5.11
CA GLY A 51 5.13 -2.78 4.93
C GLY A 51 5.39 -2.47 3.45
N ARG A 52 5.74 -3.48 2.66
CA ARG A 52 5.95 -3.33 1.21
C ARG A 52 4.71 -2.79 0.51
N ARG A 53 3.54 -3.38 0.76
CA ARG A 53 2.27 -2.96 0.14
C ARG A 53 1.87 -1.53 0.52
N LEU A 54 2.10 -1.15 1.78
CA LEU A 54 1.86 0.21 2.25
C LEU A 54 2.77 1.21 1.54
N SER A 55 4.08 0.94 1.46
CA SER A 55 5.04 1.79 0.75
C SER A 55 4.72 1.93 -0.74
N GLU A 56 4.33 0.85 -1.41
CA GLU A 56 3.91 0.90 -2.81
C GLU A 56 2.64 1.74 -3.01
N THR A 57 1.69 1.63 -2.09
CA THR A 57 0.45 2.41 -2.13
C THR A 57 0.71 3.88 -1.86
N GLU A 58 1.57 4.20 -0.90
CA GLU A 58 2.00 5.57 -0.62
C GLU A 58 2.69 6.21 -1.83
N LEU A 59 3.58 5.48 -2.51
CA LEU A 59 4.23 5.96 -3.74
C LEU A 59 3.21 6.23 -4.84
N LYS A 60 2.23 5.32 -5.04
CA LYS A 60 1.14 5.51 -6.03
C LYS A 60 0.33 6.76 -5.72
N ILE A 61 -0.07 6.96 -4.46
CA ILE A 61 -0.83 8.15 -4.03
C ILE A 61 -0.01 9.42 -4.27
N THR A 62 1.28 9.41 -3.93
CA THR A 62 2.17 10.54 -4.13
C THR A 62 2.28 10.92 -5.61
N ASN A 63 2.44 9.93 -6.49
CA ASN A 63 2.50 10.16 -7.93
C ASN A 63 1.18 10.70 -8.50
N ILE A 64 0.03 10.22 -8.00
CA ILE A 64 -1.29 10.73 -8.40
C ILE A 64 -1.44 12.20 -8.00
N LYS A 65 -1.06 12.54 -6.76
CA LYS A 65 -1.10 13.93 -6.27
C LYS A 65 -0.24 14.86 -7.12
N ALA A 66 1.01 14.46 -7.39
CA ALA A 66 1.93 15.25 -8.21
C ALA A 66 1.36 15.50 -9.61
N LYS A 67 0.86 14.46 -10.29
CA LYS A 67 0.22 14.60 -11.60
C LYS A 67 -1.00 15.53 -11.58
N TYR A 68 -1.81 15.46 -10.52
CA TYR A 68 -2.96 16.34 -10.39
C TYR A 68 -2.54 17.81 -10.22
N GLN A 69 -1.51 18.08 -9.42
CA GLN A 69 -0.96 19.42 -9.26
C GLN A 69 -0.42 19.98 -10.58
N GLU A 70 0.38 19.19 -11.31
CA GLU A 70 0.89 19.58 -12.64
C GLU A 70 -0.24 19.91 -13.62
N MET A 71 -1.33 19.13 -13.62
CA MET A 71 -2.49 19.39 -14.47
C MET A 71 -3.20 20.69 -14.11
N MET A 72 -3.37 20.97 -12.81
CA MET A 72 -3.98 22.21 -12.33
C MET A 72 -3.12 23.42 -12.71
N GLU A 73 -1.82 23.38 -12.43
CA GLU A 73 -0.87 24.45 -12.80
C GLU A 73 -0.86 24.72 -14.31
N ARG A 74 -0.88 23.65 -15.14
CA ARG A 74 -0.97 23.79 -16.59
C ARG A 74 -2.29 24.44 -17.03
N SER A 75 -3.40 24.09 -16.39
CA SER A 75 -4.70 24.69 -16.68
C SER A 75 -4.77 26.17 -16.28
N GLU A 76 -4.18 26.54 -15.14
CA GLU A 76 -4.13 27.93 -14.68
C GLU A 76 -3.23 28.81 -15.56
N ASN A 77 -2.10 28.28 -16.03
CA ASN A 77 -1.23 29.02 -16.95
C ASN A 77 -1.90 29.22 -18.32
N ALA A 78 -2.60 28.21 -18.83
CA ALA A 78 -3.34 28.34 -20.09
C ALA A 78 -4.45 29.40 -20.05
N MET A 79 -5.02 29.69 -18.87
CA MET A 79 -6.02 30.75 -18.68
C MET A 79 -5.41 32.15 -18.53
N LYS A 80 -4.11 32.27 -18.25
CA LYS A 80 -3.40 33.56 -18.09
C LYS A 80 -2.82 34.09 -19.41
N ASP A 81 -2.69 33.25 -20.41
CA ASP A 81 -2.14 33.59 -21.73
C ASP A 81 -3.22 33.99 -22.77
N GLU A 82 -4.49 34.14 -22.37
CA GLU A 82 -5.50 34.77 -23.24
C GLU A 82 -5.18 36.27 -23.41
N PRO A 83 -4.98 36.77 -24.65
CA PRO A 83 -4.76 38.19 -24.85
C PRO A 83 -6.03 38.96 -24.44
N GLU A 84 -5.88 39.99 -23.59
CA GLU A 84 -6.91 41.01 -23.45
C GLU A 84 -7.21 41.56 -24.86
N GLU A 85 -8.38 41.26 -25.42
CA GLU A 85 -8.86 41.94 -26.63
C GLU A 85 -8.99 43.42 -26.26
N ASP A 86 -8.02 44.21 -26.72
CA ASP A 86 -7.99 45.67 -26.62
C ASP A 86 -9.25 46.23 -27.32
N LEU A 87 -10.20 46.73 -26.52
CA LEU A 87 -11.47 47.36 -26.95
C LEU A 87 -11.28 48.84 -27.32
#